data_AF-A0A1H3MPA7-F1
#
_entry.id   AF-A0A1H3MPA7-F1
#
_cell.length_a   1.000
_cell.length_b   1.000
_cell.length_c   1.000
_cell.angle_alpha   90.00
_cell.angle_beta   90.00
_cell.angle_gamma   90.00
#
_symmetry.space_group_name_H-M   'P 1'
#
loop_
_entity.id
_entity.type
_entity.pdbx_description
1 polymer ?
#
loop_
_entity_poly.entity_id
_entity_poly.type
_entity_poly.pdbx_seq_one_letter_code
_entity_poly.pdbx_strand_id
1 'polypeptide(L)'
;MIILNNYSKAGTYIILEHSGYSIVEKNKIQLLRQGVGGFSEDGQLLGIYVDSDKFFFIHNEKKYEAIPDEVICINERIDDGKRNFKVKIMNKIVCNITYKSYISPFVLTFGDDEDEFDFLLYLSNLMLSKDSILSFIKGMRKLKKS
;
A
#
# COMPACT_ATOMS: atom_id res chain seq x y z
N MET A 1 4.82 -17.02 3.57
CA MET A 1 3.85 -16.50 2.59
C MET A 1 3.15 -15.30 3.22
N ILE A 2 3.05 -14.17 2.50
CA ILE A 2 2.30 -12.98 2.95
C ILE A 2 1.22 -12.67 1.91
N ILE A 3 -0.02 -12.43 2.34
CA ILE A 3 -1.14 -12.14 1.43
C ILE A 3 -1.57 -10.68 1.59
N LEU A 4 -1.54 -9.93 0.49
CA LEU A 4 -1.98 -8.54 0.43
C LEU A 4 -3.28 -8.42 -0.36
N ASN A 5 -4.18 -7.54 0.08
CA ASN A 5 -5.21 -7.02 -0.82
C ASN A 5 -4.53 -6.33 -1.99
N ASN A 6 -4.91 -6.69 -3.22
CA ASN A 6 -4.49 -5.94 -4.40
C ASN A 6 -5.43 -4.76 -4.61
N TYR A 7 -5.04 -3.58 -4.14
CA TYR A 7 -5.79 -2.35 -4.35
C TYR A 7 -5.79 -1.95 -5.83
N SER A 8 -4.74 -2.34 -6.56
CA SER A 8 -4.61 -2.00 -7.97
C SER A 8 -5.42 -2.86 -8.93
N LYS A 9 -5.93 -4.01 -8.46
CA LYS A 9 -6.78 -4.90 -9.26
C LYS A 9 -7.78 -5.59 -8.36
N ALA A 10 -9.00 -5.05 -8.35
CA ALA A 10 -10.13 -5.62 -7.61
C ALA A 10 -10.33 -7.11 -7.95
N GLY A 11 -10.89 -7.86 -6.99
CA GLY A 11 -11.06 -9.31 -7.18
C GLY A 11 -9.77 -10.13 -7.15
N THR A 12 -8.60 -9.55 -6.85
CA THR A 12 -7.32 -10.30 -6.74
C THR A 12 -6.57 -10.09 -5.43
N TYR A 13 -5.64 -11.00 -5.12
CA TYR A 13 -4.65 -10.90 -4.05
C TYR A 13 -3.24 -10.86 -4.62
N ILE A 14 -2.32 -10.21 -3.90
CA ILE A 14 -0.88 -10.33 -4.14
C ILE A 14 -0.32 -11.29 -3.09
N ILE A 15 0.26 -12.40 -3.53
CA ILE A 15 0.92 -13.37 -2.65
C ILE A 15 2.42 -13.13 -2.73
N LEU A 16 3.04 -12.78 -1.61
CA LEU A 16 4.49 -12.66 -1.48
C LEU A 16 5.08 -13.97 -0.98
N GLU A 17 6.08 -14.46 -1.71
CA GLU A 17 6.84 -15.65 -1.39
C GLU A 17 8.33 -15.29 -1.22
N HIS A 18 9.17 -16.30 -1.07
CA HIS A 18 10.63 -16.10 -1.02
C HIS A 18 11.20 -15.72 -2.39
N SER A 19 10.64 -16.25 -3.47
CA SER A 19 11.11 -16.09 -4.85
C SER A 19 10.52 -14.89 -5.59
N GLY A 20 9.62 -14.12 -4.97
CA GLY A 20 8.94 -13.00 -5.62
C GLY A 20 7.49 -12.86 -5.17
N TYR A 21 6.62 -12.50 -6.12
CA TYR A 21 5.19 -12.38 -5.89
C TYR A 21 4.37 -13.00 -7.03
N SER A 22 3.13 -13.36 -6.72
CA SER A 22 2.13 -13.77 -7.69
C SER A 22 0.82 -13.02 -7.47
N ILE A 23 0.03 -12.86 -8.54
CA ILE A 23 -1.32 -12.31 -8.47
C ILE A 23 -2.30 -13.46 -8.67
N VAL A 24 -3.20 -13.65 -7.72
CA VAL A 24 -4.21 -14.71 -7.76
C VAL A 24 -5.61 -14.12 -7.65
N GLU A 25 -6.59 -14.76 -8.27
CA GLU A 25 -7.99 -14.38 -8.09
C GLU A 25 -8.46 -14.65 -6.65
N LYS A 26 -9.37 -13.80 -6.17
CA LYS A 26 -10.02 -14.01 -4.87
C LYS A 26 -10.98 -15.18 -4.99
N ASN A 27 -10.54 -16.36 -4.56
CA ASN A 27 -11.41 -17.52 -4.43
C ASN A 27 -12.37 -17.33 -3.23
N LYS A 28 -13.43 -18.15 -3.14
CA LYS A 28 -14.39 -18.13 -2.02
C LYS A 28 -13.76 -18.38 -0.64
N ILE A 29 -12.56 -18.96 -0.59
CA ILE A 29 -11.81 -19.13 0.65
C ILE A 29 -11.11 -17.80 0.94
N GLN A 30 -11.63 -17.08 1.93
CA GLN A 30 -11.06 -15.83 2.38
C GLN A 30 -9.68 -16.07 3.01
N LEU A 31 -8.62 -15.78 2.24
CA LEU A 31 -7.25 -15.88 2.73
C LEU A 31 -7.01 -14.85 3.82
N LEU A 32 -6.23 -15.21 4.84
CA LEU A 32 -5.91 -14.32 5.94
C LEU A 32 -5.00 -13.18 5.47
N ARG A 33 -5.60 -12.01 5.29
CA ARG A 33 -4.92 -10.82 4.79
C ARG A 33 -3.97 -10.26 5.83
N GLN A 34 -2.77 -9.95 5.39
CA GLN A 34 -1.70 -9.41 6.24
C GLN A 34 -1.35 -7.97 5.86
N GLY A 35 -1.93 -7.45 4.78
CA GLY A 35 -1.70 -6.07 4.41
C GLY A 35 -2.40 -5.65 3.14
N VAL A 36 -1.92 -4.54 2.59
CA VAL A 36 -2.40 -3.93 1.35
C VAL A 36 -1.23 -3.70 0.43
N GLY A 37 -1.45 -3.93 -0.86
CA GLY A 37 -0.45 -3.68 -1.89
C GLY A 37 -1.11 -3.30 -3.20
N GLY A 38 -0.28 -2.95 -4.16
CA GLY A 38 -0.70 -2.46 -5.45
C GLY A 38 0.52 -2.13 -6.29
N PHE A 39 0.27 -1.53 -7.45
CA PHE A 39 1.27 -1.24 -8.45
C PHE A 39 1.30 0.26 -8.74
N SER A 40 2.51 0.81 -8.93
CA SER A 40 2.68 2.13 -9.51
C SER A 40 2.28 2.13 -10.99
N GLU A 41 2.21 3.30 -11.61
CA GLU A 41 1.97 3.44 -13.06
C GLU A 41 2.99 2.64 -13.89
N ASP A 42 4.26 2.64 -13.47
CA ASP A 42 5.35 1.87 -14.12
C ASP A 42 5.35 0.36 -13.76
N GLY A 43 4.33 -0.15 -13.08
CA GLY A 43 4.22 -1.56 -12.71
C GLY A 43 5.09 -1.99 -11.52
N GLN A 44 5.65 -1.05 -10.75
CA GLN A 44 6.42 -1.37 -9.55
C GLN A 44 5.47 -1.82 -8.44
N LEU A 45 5.77 -2.92 -7.75
CA LEU A 45 4.97 -3.39 -6.62
C LEU A 45 5.25 -2.51 -5.40
N LEU A 46 4.21 -2.00 -4.73
CA LEU A 46 4.33 -1.34 -3.43
C LEU A 46 3.28 -1.87 -2.46
N GLY A 47 3.55 -1.72 -1.16
CA GLY A 47 2.57 -2.06 -0.15
C GLY A 47 3.11 -2.00 1.25
N ILE A 48 2.22 -2.29 2.19
CA ILE A 48 2.52 -2.45 3.60
C ILE A 48 1.87 -3.71 4.13
N TYR A 49 2.54 -4.38 5.06
CA TYR A 49 2.02 -5.58 5.70
C TYR A 49 2.52 -5.76 7.12
N VAL A 50 1.81 -6.63 7.85
CA VAL A 50 2.13 -7.03 9.21
C VAL A 50 2.47 -8.51 9.22
N ASP A 51 3.68 -8.80 9.64
CA ASP A 51 4.11 -10.17 9.90
C ASP A 51 4.71 -10.30 11.28
N SER A 52 4.26 -11.31 12.04
CA SER A 52 4.67 -11.53 13.44
C SER A 52 4.72 -10.23 14.27
N ASP A 53 3.64 -9.44 14.19
CA ASP A 53 3.47 -8.15 14.87
C ASP A 53 4.42 -7.00 14.49
N LYS A 54 5.28 -7.23 13.49
CA LYS A 54 6.18 -6.25 12.90
C LYS A 54 5.58 -5.64 11.64
N PHE A 55 5.87 -4.36 11.41
CA PHE A 55 5.42 -3.63 10.24
C PHE A 55 6.49 -3.65 9.15
N PHE A 56 6.05 -3.89 7.93
CA PHE A 56 6.91 -3.94 6.77
C PHE A 56 6.36 -3.05 5.66
N PHE A 57 7.28 -2.35 5.00
CA PHE A 57 7.05 -1.73 3.71
C PHE A 57 7.68 -2.59 2.62
N ILE A 58 6.98 -2.79 1.51
CA ILE A 58 7.51 -3.48 0.32
C ILE A 58 7.59 -2.52 -0.85
N HIS A 59 8.70 -2.61 -1.57
CA HIS A 59 8.90 -1.96 -2.85
C HIS A 59 9.64 -2.92 -3.78
N ASN A 60 8.93 -3.41 -4.82
CA ASN A 60 9.29 -4.55 -5.66
C ASN A 60 9.60 -5.78 -4.80
N GLU A 61 10.81 -6.32 -4.90
CA GLU A 61 11.23 -7.49 -4.14
C GLU A 61 11.87 -7.12 -2.78
N LYS A 62 12.09 -5.82 -2.54
CA LYS A 62 12.74 -5.33 -1.31
C LYS A 62 11.71 -5.14 -0.21
N LYS A 63 11.95 -5.82 0.90
CA LYS A 63 11.13 -5.77 2.12
C LYS A 63 11.90 -5.01 3.18
N TYR A 64 11.27 -3.99 3.76
CA TYR A 64 11.86 -3.12 4.77
C TYR A 64 11.06 -3.30 6.06
N GLU A 65 11.64 -3.98 7.05
CA GLU A 65 11.12 -3.91 8.41
C GLU A 65 11.26 -2.48 8.91
N ALA A 66 10.21 -1.92 9.50
CA ALA A 66 10.24 -0.55 9.99
C ALA A 66 9.51 -0.41 11.33
N ILE A 67 10.13 0.38 12.21
CA ILE A 67 9.49 0.85 13.43
C ILE A 67 8.60 2.03 13.03
N PRO A 68 7.33 2.10 13.48
CA PRO A 68 6.40 3.17 13.10
C PRO A 68 6.94 4.60 13.28
N ASP A 69 7.77 4.82 14.31
CA ASP A 69 8.41 6.11 14.60
C ASP A 69 9.47 6.53 13.58
N GLU A 70 9.99 5.59 12.81
CA GLU A 70 11.08 5.81 11.85
C GLU A 70 10.60 5.92 10.41
N VAL A 71 9.29 5.77 10.18
CA VAL A 71 8.66 5.86 8.87
C VAL A 71 8.21 7.28 8.61
N ILE A 72 8.73 7.87 7.53
CA ILE A 72 8.24 9.14 7.00
C ILE A 72 7.71 8.87 5.60
N CYS A 73 6.39 8.96 5.43
CA CYS A 73 5.74 8.91 4.14
C CYS A 73 5.30 10.32 3.71
N ILE A 74 5.68 10.73 2.51
CA ILE A 74 5.34 12.02 1.94
C ILE A 74 4.65 11.75 0.60
N ASN A 75 3.51 12.38 0.38
CA ASN A 75 2.83 12.39 -0.91
C ASN A 75 2.38 13.81 -1.24
N GLU A 76 3.30 14.58 -1.79
CA GLU A 76 3.14 16.00 -2.08
C GLU A 76 2.81 16.24 -3.56
N ARG A 77 1.99 17.25 -3.84
CA ARG A 77 1.79 17.74 -5.21
C ARG A 77 3.06 18.46 -5.66
N ILE A 78 3.46 18.20 -6.90
CA ILE A 78 4.54 18.92 -7.58
C ILE A 78 3.96 19.60 -8.82
N ASP A 79 4.81 20.30 -9.58
CA ASP A 79 4.41 20.99 -10.81
C ASP A 79 3.77 20.02 -11.83
N ASP A 80 2.99 20.58 -12.75
CA ASP A 80 2.27 19.87 -13.82
C ASP A 80 1.19 18.87 -13.35
N GLY A 81 0.66 19.05 -12.13
CA GLY A 81 -0.40 18.20 -11.58
C GLY A 81 0.06 16.78 -11.24
N LYS A 82 1.37 16.57 -11.11
CA LYS A 82 1.97 15.31 -10.65
C LYS A 82 2.08 15.30 -9.13
N ARG A 83 2.39 14.13 -8.58
CA ARG A 83 2.66 13.93 -7.16
C ARG A 83 3.98 13.19 -6.99
N ASN A 84 4.64 13.45 -5.87
CA ASN A 84 5.85 12.76 -5.48
C ASN A 84 5.58 11.91 -4.23
N PHE A 85 5.51 10.60 -4.41
CA PHE A 85 5.37 9.62 -3.34
C PHE A 85 6.75 9.17 -2.86
N LYS A 86 7.08 9.49 -1.61
CA LYS A 86 8.38 9.21 -1.01
C LYS A 86 8.21 8.52 0.33
N VAL A 87 8.98 7.46 0.55
CA VAL A 87 9.05 6.75 1.84
C VAL A 87 10.50 6.76 2.32
N LYS A 88 10.69 7.21 3.55
CA LYS A 88 11.94 7.10 4.28
C LYS A 88 11.77 6.19 5.48
N ILE A 89 12.76 5.32 5.69
CA ILE A 89 12.85 4.44 6.86
C ILE A 89 14.27 4.61 7.42
N MET A 90 14.38 4.91 8.72
CA MET A 90 15.67 5.19 9.37
C MET A 90 16.50 6.24 8.60
N ASN A 91 15.86 7.33 8.17
CA ASN A 91 16.44 8.41 7.33
C ASN A 91 16.96 7.99 5.94
N LYS A 92 16.76 6.75 5.50
CA LYS A 92 17.10 6.29 4.15
C LYS A 92 15.88 6.35 3.24
N ILE A 93 16.02 6.93 2.05
CA ILE A 93 14.97 6.91 1.03
C ILE A 93 14.89 5.50 0.46
N VAL A 94 13.76 4.82 0.69
CA VAL A 94 13.52 3.44 0.21
C VAL A 94 12.55 3.40 -0.99
N CYS A 95 11.80 4.49 -1.20
CA CYS A 95 10.91 4.70 -2.32
C CYS A 95 10.84 6.19 -2.66
N ASN A 96 10.84 6.51 -3.95
CA ASN A 96 10.66 7.86 -4.49
C ASN A 96 10.09 7.74 -5.90
N ILE A 97 8.78 7.94 -6.05
CA ILE A 97 8.05 7.77 -7.29
C ILE A 97 7.32 9.08 -7.61
N THR A 98 7.60 9.63 -8.78
CA THR A 98 6.83 10.71 -9.36
C THR A 98 5.77 10.12 -10.27
N TYR A 99 4.50 10.44 -10.04
CA TYR A 99 3.37 9.89 -10.79
C TYR A 99 2.31 10.96 -11.06
N LYS A 100 1.44 10.72 -12.04
CA LYS A 100 0.28 11.59 -12.25
C LYS A 100 -0.90 11.04 -11.45
N SER A 101 -1.42 11.80 -10.50
CA SER A 101 -2.62 11.34 -9.78
C SER A 101 -3.79 11.25 -10.75
N TYR A 102 -4.33 10.05 -10.94
CA TYR A 102 -5.57 9.86 -11.68
C TYR A 102 -6.75 10.22 -10.78
N ILE A 103 -7.40 11.33 -11.07
CA ILE A 103 -8.69 11.72 -10.47
C ILE A 103 -9.70 11.62 -11.61
N SER A 104 -10.60 10.64 -11.56
CA SER A 104 -11.65 10.50 -12.57
C SER A 104 -12.59 11.71 -12.51
N PRO A 105 -12.79 12.46 -13.62
CA PRO A 105 -13.70 13.60 -13.64
C PRO A 105 -15.16 13.24 -13.34
N PHE A 106 -15.53 11.97 -13.50
CA PHE A 106 -16.90 11.49 -13.27
C PHE A 106 -17.29 11.46 -11.78
N VAL A 107 -16.30 11.32 -10.88
CA VAL A 107 -16.50 11.28 -9.42
C VAL A 107 -17.00 12.62 -8.85
N LEU A 108 -16.70 13.74 -9.51
CA LEU A 108 -17.20 15.07 -9.09
C LEU A 108 -18.69 15.28 -9.43
N THR A 109 -19.25 14.47 -10.31
CA THR A 109 -20.60 14.64 -10.87
C THR A 109 -21.62 13.63 -10.38
N PHE A 110 -21.19 12.41 -10.03
CA PHE A 110 -22.05 11.35 -9.52
C PHE A 110 -21.31 10.70 -8.35
N GLY A 111 -21.85 10.85 -7.14
CA GLY A 111 -21.22 10.40 -5.90
C GLY A 111 -21.20 8.87 -5.75
N ASP A 112 -20.49 8.19 -6.64
CA ASP A 112 -20.20 6.77 -6.56
C ASP A 112 -18.70 6.56 -6.26
N ASP A 113 -18.43 6.04 -5.07
CA ASP A 113 -17.14 5.90 -4.36
C ASP A 113 -16.20 4.81 -4.94
N GLU A 114 -16.42 4.30 -6.16
CA GLU A 114 -15.68 3.11 -6.62
C GLU A 114 -14.42 3.37 -7.47
N ASP A 115 -14.16 4.57 -7.99
CA ASP A 115 -13.03 4.78 -8.92
C ASP A 115 -12.19 6.07 -8.70
N GLU A 116 -11.88 6.42 -7.46
CA GLU A 116 -10.69 7.25 -7.16
C GLU A 116 -9.44 6.37 -7.05
N PHE A 117 -8.86 6.00 -8.20
CA PHE A 117 -7.68 5.14 -8.26
C PHE A 117 -6.38 5.92 -8.08
N ASP A 118 -6.12 6.41 -6.87
CA ASP A 118 -4.78 6.85 -6.46
C ASP A 118 -4.25 5.94 -5.34
N PHE A 119 -3.78 4.75 -5.73
CA PHE A 119 -3.22 3.77 -4.79
C PHE A 119 -2.09 4.35 -3.94
N LEU A 120 -1.23 5.20 -4.51
CA LEU A 120 -0.12 5.82 -3.77
C LEU A 120 -0.61 6.86 -2.76
N LEU A 121 -1.71 7.56 -3.05
CA LEU A 121 -2.40 8.41 -2.08
C LEU A 121 -3.00 7.58 -0.95
N TYR A 122 -3.76 6.53 -1.29
CA TYR A 122 -4.31 5.61 -0.30
C TYR A 122 -3.22 5.02 0.61
N LEU A 123 -2.14 4.53 0.02
CA LEU A 123 -1.01 3.96 0.73
C LEU A 123 -0.33 5.01 1.63
N SER A 124 -0.19 6.25 1.16
CA SER A 124 0.36 7.34 1.96
C SER A 124 -0.50 7.70 3.17
N ASN A 125 -1.83 7.64 3.05
CA ASN A 125 -2.75 7.92 4.16
C ASN A 125 -2.64 6.87 5.28
N LEU A 126 -2.40 5.60 4.92
CA LEU A 126 -2.14 4.54 5.90
C LEU A 126 -0.83 4.73 6.66
N MET A 127 0.13 5.47 6.08
CA MET A 127 1.44 5.75 6.66
C MET A 127 1.62 7.23 7.03
N LEU A 128 0.52 7.99 7.16
CA LEU A 128 0.56 9.44 7.37
C LEU A 128 1.29 9.83 8.66
N SER A 129 1.15 9.01 9.70
CA SER A 129 1.77 9.22 11.00
C SER A 129 2.05 7.89 11.69
N LYS A 130 2.84 7.94 12.76
CA LYS A 130 3.02 6.81 13.69
C LYS A 130 1.67 6.21 14.10
N ASP A 131 0.70 7.03 14.46
CA ASP A 131 -0.61 6.58 14.93
C ASP A 131 -1.43 5.90 13.83
N SER A 132 -1.33 6.37 12.59
CA SER A 132 -1.94 5.69 11.43
C SER A 132 -1.34 4.29 11.25
N ILE A 133 -0.02 4.17 11.33
CA ILE A 133 0.68 2.88 11.19
C ILE A 133 0.32 1.94 12.35
N LEU A 134 0.31 2.43 13.59
CA LEU A 134 -0.11 1.65 14.76
C LEU A 134 -1.58 1.18 14.64
N SER A 135 -2.46 2.04 14.12
CA SER A 135 -3.86 1.71 13.84
C SER A 135 -3.97 0.61 12.78
N PHE A 136 -3.18 0.70 11.71
CA PHE A 136 -3.08 -0.34 10.69
C PHE A 136 -2.61 -1.68 11.30
N ILE A 137 -1.54 -1.67 12.11
CA ILE A 137 -1.03 -2.88 12.79
C ILE A 137 -2.12 -3.50 13.67
N LYS A 138 -2.80 -2.69 14.48
CA LYS A 138 -3.91 -3.14 15.34
C LYS A 138 -5.07 -3.71 14.52
N GLY A 139 -5.40 -3.09 13.39
CA GLY A 139 -6.41 -3.58 12.45
C GLY A 139 -6.07 -4.96 11.91
N MET A 140 -4.85 -5.15 11.40
CA MET A 140 -4.38 -6.44 10.89
C MET A 140 -4.37 -7.53 11.98
N ARG A 141 -3.99 -7.20 13.22
CA ARG A 141 -4.06 -8.14 14.35
C ARG A 141 -5.49 -8.60 14.65
N LYS A 142 -6.48 -7.71 14.56
CA LYS A 142 -7.89 -8.07 14.77
C LYS A 142 -8.37 -9.03 13.68
N LEU A 143 -7.97 -8.78 12.43
CA LEU A 143 -8.31 -9.66 11.31
C LEU A 143 -7.70 -11.06 11.45
N LYS A 144 -6.52 -11.20 12.08
CA LYS A 144 -5.92 -12.52 12.40
C LYS A 144 -6.67 -13.32 13.46
N LYS A 145 -7.46 -12.66 14.32
CA LYS A 145 -8.20 -13.30 15.42
C LYS A 145 -9.66 -13.63 15.07
N SER A 146 -10.13 -13.15 13.92
CA SER A 146 -11.49 -13.37 13.41
C SER A 146 -11.51 -14.51 12.41
#